data_AF-B7VD63-F1
#
_entry.id   AF-B7VD63-F1
#
_cell.length_a   1.000
_cell.length_b   1.000
_cell.length_c   1.000
_cell.angle_alpha   90.00
_cell.angle_beta   90.00
_cell.angle_gamma   90.00
#
_symmetry.space_group_name_H-M   'P 1'
#
loop_
_entity.id
_entity.type
_entity.pdbx_description
1 polymer ?
#
loop_
_entity_poly.entity_id
_entity_poly.type
_entity_poly.pdbx_seq_one_letter_code
_entity_poly.pdbx_strand_id
1 'polypeptide(L)'
;MKILVALVMGLCSGFLIYFMAAMVLADTSGGTGPSGAFVLISFLGGWALSTWLLLRGAISVSKVFSRGFLLGAAEWLLMVLVGIIFAGKQVAAAGGTSEAASAGAAVGGGLVAMITGGISIAMAVVCLIGFAISYSMGKEMRKEIPAPTPTKKVPILRRVGAS
;
A
#
# COMPACT_ATOMS: atom_id res chain seq x y z
N MET A 1 -4.54 9.92 -17.26
CA MET A 1 -5.10 8.73 -16.56
C MET A 1 -4.18 8.17 -15.46
N LYS A 2 -2.88 7.94 -15.68
CA LYS A 2 -1.96 7.37 -14.66
C LYS A 2 -1.94 8.10 -13.30
N ILE A 3 -2.01 9.43 -13.33
CA ILE A 3 -1.98 10.28 -12.12
C ILE A 3 -3.25 10.07 -11.30
N LEU A 4 -4.41 10.07 -11.96
CA LEU A 4 -5.70 9.85 -11.32
C LEU A 4 -5.77 8.47 -10.64
N VAL A 5 -5.29 7.42 -11.32
CA VAL A 5 -5.20 6.06 -10.73
C VAL A 5 -4.30 6.06 -9.49
N ALA A 6 -3.13 6.69 -9.54
CA ALA A 6 -2.21 6.75 -8.41
C ALA A 6 -2.77 7.57 -7.23
N LEU A 7 -3.56 8.62 -7.49
CA LEU A 7 -4.23 9.40 -6.45
C LEU A 7 -5.31 8.58 -5.76
N VAL A 8 -6.15 7.86 -6.51
CA VAL A 8 -7.22 7.01 -5.96
C VAL A 8 -6.65 5.82 -5.19
N MET A 9 -5.69 5.09 -5.77
CA MET A 9 -5.05 3.97 -5.07
C MET A 9 -4.27 4.44 -3.83
N GLY A 10 -3.56 5.56 -3.95
CA GLY A 10 -2.88 6.17 -2.82
C GLY A 10 -3.87 6.58 -1.73
N LEU A 11 -5.07 7.07 -2.07
CA LEU A 11 -6.07 7.51 -1.09
C LEU A 11 -6.56 6.33 -0.23
N CYS A 12 -6.84 5.19 -0.87
CA CYS A 12 -7.19 3.96 -0.17
C CYS A 12 -6.06 3.50 0.76
N SER A 13 -4.82 3.57 0.29
CA SER A 13 -3.62 3.25 1.10
C SER A 13 -3.46 4.21 2.28
N GLY A 14 -3.63 5.53 2.07
CA GLY A 14 -3.60 6.52 3.14
C GLY A 14 -4.64 6.26 4.23
N PHE A 15 -5.82 5.78 3.85
CA PHE A 15 -6.85 5.35 4.81
C PHE A 15 -6.41 4.14 5.64
N LEU A 16 -5.79 3.13 5.01
CA LEU A 16 -5.26 1.96 5.71
C LEU A 16 -4.11 2.33 6.65
N ILE A 17 -3.19 3.19 6.22
CA ILE A 17 -2.08 3.69 7.05
C ILE A 17 -2.62 4.45 8.26
N TYR A 18 -3.63 5.32 8.07
CA TYR A 18 -4.32 5.98 9.17
C TYR A 18 -4.91 4.97 10.15
N PHE A 19 -5.61 3.94 9.66
CA PHE A 19 -6.21 2.91 10.51
C PHE A 19 -5.17 2.12 11.30
N MET A 20 -4.08 1.73 10.64
CA MET A 20 -2.93 1.07 11.27
C MET A 20 -2.32 1.92 12.37
N ALA A 21 -2.03 3.19 12.05
CA ALA A 21 -1.45 4.13 13.00
C ALA A 21 -2.41 4.36 14.17
N ALA A 22 -3.70 4.50 13.93
CA ALA A 22 -4.70 4.70 14.98
C ALA A 22 -4.77 3.49 15.92
N MET A 23 -4.77 2.26 15.40
CA MET A 23 -4.77 1.07 16.26
C MET A 23 -3.51 0.96 17.13
N VAL A 24 -2.34 1.30 16.60
CA VAL A 24 -1.08 1.18 17.34
C VAL A 24 -0.86 2.35 18.29
N LEU A 25 -1.11 3.57 17.85
CA LEU A 25 -0.67 4.80 18.52
C LEU A 25 -1.80 5.59 19.18
N ALA A 26 -3.06 5.40 18.79
CA ALA A 26 -4.16 6.07 19.49
C ALA A 26 -4.34 5.40 20.87
N ASP A 27 -4.29 6.22 21.90
CA ASP A 27 -4.59 5.80 23.26
C ASP A 27 -6.11 5.88 23.45
N THR A 28 -6.80 4.74 23.31
CA THR A 28 -8.25 4.67 23.54
C THR A 28 -8.62 4.75 25.02
N SER A 29 -7.62 4.79 25.91
CA SER A 29 -7.77 4.83 27.37
C SER A 29 -8.28 6.18 27.90
N GLY A 30 -8.02 7.28 27.21
CA GLY A 30 -8.33 8.64 27.68
C GLY A 30 -9.65 9.25 27.17
N GLY A 31 -10.41 8.55 26.32
CA GLY A 31 -11.68 9.05 25.74
C GLY A 31 -11.53 10.20 24.72
N THR A 32 -10.38 10.87 24.67
CA THR A 32 -10.01 11.81 23.61
C THR A 32 -9.63 11.06 22.34
N GLY A 33 -10.42 11.24 21.27
CA GLY A 33 -10.09 10.70 19.95
C GLY A 33 -8.77 11.24 19.38
N PRO A 34 -8.30 10.68 18.25
CA PRO A 34 -7.05 11.10 17.63
C PRO A 34 -7.05 12.61 17.31
N SER A 35 -5.94 13.29 17.62
CA SER A 35 -5.82 14.73 17.36
C SER A 35 -5.89 15.04 15.86
N GLY A 36 -6.36 16.23 15.50
CA GLY A 36 -6.40 16.65 14.09
C GLY A 36 -5.02 16.58 13.41
N ALA A 37 -3.95 16.89 14.14
CA ALA A 37 -2.57 16.75 13.67
C ALA A 37 -2.20 15.27 13.40
N PHE A 38 -2.62 14.34 14.26
CA PHE A 38 -2.38 12.91 14.05
C PHE A 38 -3.06 12.43 12.77
N VAL A 39 -4.34 12.76 12.57
CA VAL A 39 -5.09 12.43 11.35
C VAL A 39 -4.37 13.01 10.14
N LEU A 40 -3.97 14.28 10.19
CA LEU A 40 -3.34 14.97 9.07
C LEU A 40 -2.01 14.31 8.67
N ILE A 41 -1.16 13.99 9.64
CA ILE A 41 0.15 13.37 9.38
C ILE A 41 -0.01 11.94 8.86
N SER A 42 -0.85 11.12 9.50
CA SER A 42 -0.97 9.71 9.12
C SER A 42 -1.78 9.52 7.84
N PHE A 43 -2.92 10.21 7.69
CA PHE A 43 -3.76 10.11 6.50
C PHE A 43 -3.18 10.86 5.31
N LEU A 44 -2.94 12.18 5.42
CA LEU A 44 -2.43 12.95 4.27
C LEU A 44 -0.97 12.63 3.99
N GLY A 45 -0.15 12.41 5.02
CA GLY A 45 1.23 11.97 4.84
C GLY A 45 1.31 10.58 4.23
N GLY A 46 0.50 9.63 4.71
CA GLY A 46 0.38 8.30 4.11
C GLY A 46 -0.10 8.35 2.67
N TRP A 47 -1.17 9.11 2.39
CA TRP A 47 -1.69 9.32 1.05
C TRP A 47 -0.64 9.90 0.09
N ALA A 48 -0.01 11.02 0.47
CA ALA A 48 0.98 11.69 -0.35
C ALA A 48 2.20 10.79 -0.61
N LEU A 49 2.68 10.09 0.42
CA LEU A 49 3.79 9.14 0.32
C LEU A 49 3.44 7.98 -0.63
N SER A 50 2.27 7.38 -0.47
CA SER A 50 1.79 6.28 -1.30
C SER A 50 1.59 6.72 -2.75
N THR A 51 0.92 7.84 -3.00
CA THR A 51 0.79 8.39 -4.35
C THR A 51 2.16 8.69 -4.98
N TRP A 52 3.09 9.25 -4.21
CA TRP A 52 4.44 9.50 -4.70
C TRP A 52 5.20 8.22 -5.06
N LEU A 53 5.14 7.18 -4.20
CA LEU A 53 5.74 5.88 -4.46
C LEU A 53 5.17 5.20 -5.72
N LEU A 54 3.84 5.32 -5.92
CA LEU A 54 3.17 4.79 -7.09
C LEU A 54 3.58 5.50 -8.39
N LEU A 55 3.79 6.82 -8.34
CA LEU A 55 4.18 7.62 -9.50
C LEU A 55 5.68 7.55 -9.82
N ARG A 56 6.54 7.35 -8.83
CA ARG A 56 8.00 7.44 -8.98
C ARG A 56 8.55 6.39 -9.94
N GLY A 57 8.86 6.77 -11.18
CA GLY A 57 9.39 5.85 -12.19
C GLY A 57 8.33 4.97 -12.89
N ALA A 58 7.05 5.36 -12.80
CA ALA A 58 5.97 4.73 -13.55
C ALA A 58 5.85 5.31 -14.97
N ILE A 59 6.23 4.51 -15.95
CA ILE A 59 6.16 4.87 -17.38
C ILE A 59 4.75 4.62 -17.94
N SER A 60 4.06 3.57 -17.46
CA SER A 60 2.72 3.16 -17.91
C SER A 60 1.72 2.99 -16.76
N VAL A 61 0.41 3.01 -17.10
CA VAL A 61 -0.70 2.81 -16.16
C VAL A 61 -0.65 1.42 -15.52
N SER A 62 -0.34 0.37 -16.30
CA SER A 62 -0.24 -1.00 -15.79
C SER A 62 0.84 -1.13 -14.70
N LYS A 63 1.93 -0.36 -14.79
CA LYS A 63 2.98 -0.35 -13.77
C LYS A 63 2.52 0.31 -12.46
N VAL A 64 1.67 1.33 -12.56
CA VAL A 64 1.03 1.96 -11.38
C VAL A 64 0.11 0.95 -10.71
N PHE A 65 -0.73 0.24 -11.47
CA PHE A 65 -1.61 -0.80 -10.93
C PHE A 65 -0.84 -1.93 -10.24
N SER A 66 0.20 -2.50 -10.89
CA SER A 66 1.02 -3.53 -10.26
C SER A 66 1.63 -3.03 -8.94
N ARG A 67 2.16 -1.81 -8.90
CA ARG A 67 2.69 -1.27 -7.64
C ARG A 67 1.61 -1.00 -6.59
N GLY A 68 0.42 -0.57 -7.00
CA GLY A 68 -0.72 -0.37 -6.12
C GLY A 68 -1.17 -1.67 -5.47
N PHE A 69 -1.27 -2.75 -6.24
CA PHE A 69 -1.59 -4.07 -5.72
C PHE A 69 -0.51 -4.62 -4.79
N LEU A 70 0.77 -4.42 -5.11
CA LEU A 70 1.87 -4.85 -4.25
C LEU A 70 1.89 -4.07 -2.93
N LEU A 71 1.68 -2.74 -2.99
CA LEU A 71 1.56 -1.89 -1.81
C LEU A 71 0.37 -2.33 -0.95
N GLY A 72 -0.80 -2.53 -1.55
CA GLY A 72 -1.98 -3.02 -0.85
C GLY A 72 -1.74 -4.38 -0.20
N ALA A 73 -1.10 -5.33 -0.89
CA ALA A 73 -0.74 -6.62 -0.28
C ALA A 73 0.19 -6.45 0.93
N ALA A 74 1.18 -5.55 0.85
CA ALA A 74 2.07 -5.25 1.96
C ALA A 74 1.32 -4.61 3.15
N GLU A 75 0.39 -3.70 2.87
CA GLU A 75 -0.45 -3.05 3.90
C GLU A 75 -1.36 -4.05 4.61
N TRP A 76 -1.99 -4.96 3.86
CA TRP A 76 -2.82 -6.02 4.45
C TRP A 76 -1.99 -7.00 5.29
N LEU A 77 -0.79 -7.38 4.85
CA LEU A 77 0.10 -8.20 5.67
C LEU A 77 0.54 -7.46 6.94
N LEU A 78 0.83 -6.16 6.85
CA LEU A 78 1.16 -5.33 8.00
C LEU A 78 -0.01 -5.22 8.99
N MET A 79 -1.26 -5.18 8.49
CA MET A 79 -2.44 -5.17 9.36
C MET A 79 -2.55 -6.41 10.26
N VAL A 80 -2.01 -7.55 9.85
CA VAL A 80 -1.95 -8.74 10.72
C VAL A 80 -1.08 -8.45 11.95
N LEU A 81 0.10 -7.87 11.74
CA LEU A 81 1.02 -7.50 12.83
C LEU A 81 0.42 -6.43 13.73
N VAL A 82 -0.23 -5.42 13.14
CA VAL A 82 -0.93 -4.35 13.88
C VAL A 82 -2.05 -4.92 14.74
N GLY A 83 -2.84 -5.86 14.23
CA GLY A 83 -3.90 -6.54 14.98
C GLY A 83 -3.36 -7.31 16.19
N ILE A 84 -2.22 -7.99 16.05
CA ILE A 84 -1.55 -8.69 17.15
C ILE A 84 -1.08 -7.71 18.23
N ILE A 85 -0.44 -6.60 17.82
CA ILE A 85 0.02 -5.56 18.75
C ILE A 85 -1.18 -4.94 19.48
N PHE A 86 -2.26 -4.63 18.76
CA PHE A 86 -3.47 -4.07 19.36
C PHE A 86 -4.11 -5.02 20.38
N ALA A 87 -4.24 -6.31 20.05
CA ALA A 87 -4.75 -7.31 21.00
C ALA A 87 -3.86 -7.40 22.25
N GLY A 88 -2.54 -7.38 22.08
CA GLY A 88 -1.58 -7.35 23.20
C GLY A 88 -1.74 -6.12 24.09
N LYS A 89 -1.94 -4.93 23.50
CA LYS A 89 -2.20 -3.68 24.24
C LYS A 89 -3.46 -3.76 25.09
N GLN A 90 -4.53 -4.37 24.58
CA GLN A 90 -5.79 -4.51 25.34
C GLN A 90 -5.63 -5.44 26.54
N VAL A 91 -4.92 -6.56 26.37
CA VAL A 91 -4.61 -7.48 27.47
C VAL A 91 -3.71 -6.81 28.52
N ALA A 92 -2.67 -6.09 28.07
CA ALA A 92 -1.77 -5.37 28.97
C ALA A 92 -2.50 -4.27 29.76
N ALA A 93 -3.39 -3.51 29.12
CA ALA A 93 -4.20 -2.48 29.78
C ALA A 93 -5.16 -3.07 30.82
N ALA A 94 -5.70 -4.26 30.57
CA ALA A 94 -6.60 -4.95 31.50
C ALA A 94 -5.87 -5.67 32.65
N GLY A 95 -4.56 -5.89 32.56
CA GLY A 95 -3.76 -6.60 33.56
C GLY A 95 -3.71 -5.96 34.96
N GLY A 96 -4.10 -4.69 35.08
CA GLY A 96 -4.26 -3.99 36.36
C GLY A 96 -5.69 -3.96 36.91
N THR A 97 -6.63 -4.66 36.28
CA THR A 97 -8.07 -4.67 36.62
C THR A 97 -8.55 -6.06 37.06
N SER A 98 -9.83 -6.22 37.40
CA SER A 98 -10.43 -7.51 37.81
C SER A 98 -10.12 -8.64 36.82
N GLU A 99 -9.96 -9.89 37.30
CA GLU A 99 -9.73 -11.08 36.47
C GLU A 99 -10.79 -11.28 35.37
N ALA A 100 -12.04 -10.86 35.62
CA ALA A 100 -13.09 -10.90 34.60
C ALA A 100 -12.83 -9.91 33.45
N ALA A 101 -12.25 -8.75 33.74
CA ALA A 101 -11.92 -7.73 32.73
C ALA A 101 -10.70 -8.14 31.90
N SER A 102 -9.69 -8.76 32.50
CA SER A 102 -8.52 -9.29 31.78
C SER A 102 -8.89 -10.49 30.88
N ALA A 103 -9.74 -11.40 31.37
CA ALA A 103 -10.29 -12.49 30.55
C ALA A 103 -11.14 -11.95 29.39
N GLY A 104 -12.00 -10.96 29.64
CA GLY A 104 -12.80 -10.30 28.61
C GLY A 104 -11.94 -9.61 27.54
N ALA A 105 -10.88 -8.91 27.94
CA ALA A 105 -9.94 -8.26 27.02
C ALA A 105 -9.14 -9.27 26.19
N ALA A 106 -8.74 -10.41 26.77
CA ALA A 106 -8.03 -11.46 26.05
C ALA A 106 -8.92 -12.13 25.00
N VAL A 107 -10.17 -12.47 25.35
CA VAL A 107 -11.13 -13.07 24.43
C VAL A 107 -11.54 -12.07 23.34
N GLY A 108 -11.87 -10.83 23.71
CA GLY A 108 -12.25 -9.78 22.76
C GLY A 108 -11.10 -9.40 21.81
N GLY A 109 -9.90 -9.20 22.35
CA GLY A 109 -8.70 -8.91 21.57
C GLY A 109 -8.31 -10.05 20.63
N GLY A 110 -8.38 -11.30 21.11
CA GLY A 110 -8.14 -12.49 20.31
C GLY A 110 -9.13 -12.65 19.16
N LEU A 111 -10.43 -12.42 19.40
CA LEU A 111 -11.46 -12.47 18.36
C LEU A 111 -11.24 -11.40 17.30
N VAL A 112 -10.95 -10.15 17.70
CA VAL A 112 -10.66 -9.05 16.78
C VAL A 112 -9.40 -9.35 15.97
N ALA A 113 -8.35 -9.90 16.58
CA ALA A 113 -7.13 -10.28 15.87
C ALA A 113 -7.39 -11.41 14.84
N MET A 114 -8.22 -12.40 15.18
CA MET A 114 -8.57 -13.49 14.26
C MET A 114 -9.39 -12.99 13.06
N ILE A 115 -10.41 -12.16 13.29
CA ILE A 115 -11.25 -11.62 12.21
C ILE A 115 -10.42 -10.68 11.34
N THR A 116 -9.70 -9.74 11.95
CA THR A 116 -8.88 -8.76 11.23
C THR A 116 -7.76 -9.45 10.47
N GLY A 117 -7.10 -10.44 11.08
CA GLY A 117 -6.06 -11.25 10.45
C GLY A 117 -6.59 -12.07 9.27
N GLY A 118 -7.74 -12.74 9.43
CA GLY A 118 -8.38 -13.52 8.38
C GLY A 118 -8.77 -12.67 7.16
N ILE A 119 -9.44 -11.54 7.39
CA ILE A 119 -9.80 -10.58 6.33
C ILE A 119 -8.53 -10.04 5.65
N SER A 120 -7.51 -9.71 6.44
CA SER A 120 -6.25 -9.18 5.92
C SER A 120 -5.53 -10.18 5.02
N ILE A 121 -5.46 -11.46 5.41
CA ILE A 121 -4.85 -12.50 4.57
C ILE A 121 -5.64 -12.68 3.28
N ALA A 122 -6.97 -12.75 3.35
CA ALA A 122 -7.82 -12.88 2.16
C ALA A 122 -7.62 -11.71 1.18
N MET A 123 -7.60 -10.48 1.70
CA MET A 123 -7.37 -9.28 0.89
C MET A 123 -5.94 -9.22 0.33
N ALA A 124 -4.92 -9.65 1.09
CA ALA A 124 -3.56 -9.76 0.60
C ALA A 124 -3.47 -10.72 -0.59
N VAL A 125 -4.14 -11.88 -0.53
CA VAL A 125 -4.23 -12.83 -1.65
C VAL A 125 -4.90 -12.20 -2.87
N VAL A 126 -6.03 -11.51 -2.68
CA VAL A 126 -6.72 -10.80 -3.78
C VAL A 126 -5.81 -9.74 -4.41
N CYS A 127 -5.08 -8.97 -3.59
CA CYS A 127 -4.11 -8.00 -4.06
C CYS A 127 -2.97 -8.67 -4.85
N LEU A 128 -2.44 -9.80 -4.39
CA LEU A 128 -1.39 -10.54 -5.12
C LEU A 128 -1.89 -11.11 -6.46
N ILE A 129 -3.14 -11.58 -6.53
CA ILE A 129 -3.77 -12.00 -7.78
C ILE A 129 -3.89 -10.81 -8.74
N GLY A 130 -4.39 -9.66 -8.26
CA GLY A 130 -4.47 -8.42 -9.05
C GLY A 130 -3.10 -7.94 -9.55
N PHE A 131 -2.06 -8.08 -8.72
CA PHE A 131 -0.67 -7.84 -9.11
C PHE A 131 -0.23 -8.75 -10.25
N ALA A 132 -0.46 -10.06 -10.14
CA ALA A 132 -0.07 -11.04 -11.15
C ALA A 132 -0.75 -10.79 -12.51
N ILE A 133 -2.04 -10.44 -12.51
CA ILE A 133 -2.80 -10.08 -13.71
C ILE A 133 -2.23 -8.80 -14.33
N SER A 134 -2.10 -7.74 -13.54
CA SER A 134 -1.59 -6.44 -14.01
C SER A 134 -0.16 -6.54 -14.55
N TYR A 135 0.67 -7.36 -13.90
CA TYR A 135 2.04 -7.63 -14.32
C TYR A 135 2.09 -8.37 -15.66
N SER A 136 1.24 -9.39 -15.84
CA SER A 136 1.14 -10.15 -17.08
C SER A 136 0.68 -9.26 -18.24
N MET A 137 -0.33 -8.42 -18.04
CA MET A 137 -0.77 -7.44 -19.04
C MET A 137 0.36 -6.46 -19.42
N GLY A 138 1.13 -6.00 -18.43
CA GLY A 138 2.29 -5.13 -18.68
C GLY A 138 3.42 -5.80 -19.45
N LYS A 139 3.54 -7.14 -19.36
CA LYS A 139 4.53 -7.93 -20.12
C LYS A 139 4.12 -8.09 -21.57
N GLU A 140 2.83 -8.34 -21.84
CA GLU A 140 2.32 -8.48 -23.21
C GLU A 140 2.37 -7.15 -23.98
N MET A 141 1.98 -6.03 -23.36
CA MET A 141 2.07 -4.70 -24.00
C MET A 141 3.52 -4.27 -24.31
N ARG A 142 4.52 -4.83 -23.62
CA ARG A 142 5.94 -4.59 -23.93
C ARG A 142 6.41 -5.35 -25.16
N LYS A 143 5.78 -6.46 -25.53
CA LYS A 143 6.10 -7.22 -26.74
C LYS A 143 5.57 -6.53 -28.01
N GLU A 144 4.50 -5.75 -27.87
CA GLU A 144 3.87 -5.00 -28.96
C GLU A 144 4.53 -3.66 -29.30
N ILE A 145 5.50 -3.19 -28.51
CA ILE A 145 6.32 -2.03 -28.88
C ILE A 145 7.53 -2.56 -29.66
N PRO A 146 7.49 -2.62 -31.01
CA PRO A 146 8.67 -2.95 -31.77
C PRO A 146 9.76 -1.94 -31.41
N ALA A 147 10.97 -2.45 -31.16
CA ALA A 147 12.14 -1.65 -30.89
C ALA A 147 12.21 -0.47 -31.87
N PRO A 148 12.58 0.74 -31.43
CA PRO A 148 12.81 1.85 -32.35
C PRO A 148 13.81 1.35 -33.38
N THR A 149 13.37 1.31 -34.63
CA THR A 149 14.17 0.89 -35.78
C THR A 149 15.46 1.70 -35.70
N PRO A 150 16.64 1.07 -35.69
CA PRO A 150 17.89 1.83 -35.70
C PRO A 150 17.87 2.64 -37.01
N THR A 151 17.69 3.95 -36.89
CA THR A 151 17.80 4.88 -38.01
C THR A 151 19.21 4.70 -38.56
N LYS A 152 19.28 3.95 -39.66
CA LYS A 152 20.47 3.71 -40.46
C LYS A 152 21.09 5.07 -40.73
N LYS A 153 22.25 5.36 -40.11
CA LYS A 153 23.03 6.56 -40.42
C LYS A 153 23.23 6.57 -41.94
N VAL A 154 22.62 7.52 -42.62
CA VAL A 154 22.89 7.79 -44.04
C VAL A 154 24.36 8.21 -44.12
N PRO A 155 25.24 7.51 -44.84
CA PRO A 155 26.57 8.01 -45.08
C PRO A 155 26.44 9.18 -46.06
N ILE A 156 26.64 10.40 -45.57
CA ILE A 156 26.81 11.58 -46.42
C ILE A 156 28.17 11.42 -47.12
N LEU A 157 28.16 10.80 -48.31
CA LEU A 157 29.23 10.89 -49.28
C LEU A 157 29.23 12.33 -49.85
N ARG A 158 29.95 13.23 -49.19
CA ARG A 158 30.28 14.55 -49.78
C ARG A 158 31.58 14.43 -50.56
N ARG A 159 31.43 14.13 -51.85
CA ARG A 159 32.44 14.26 -52.90
C ARG A 159 32.64 15.74 -53.23
N VAL A 160 33.66 16.41 -52.67
CA VAL A 160 34.22 17.71 -53.12
C VAL A 160 35.64 17.81 -52.53
N GLY A 161 36.73 18.04 -53.24
CA GLY A 161 36.98 18.25 -54.65
C GLY A 161 38.48 18.00 -54.91
N ALA A 162 38.78 17.39 -56.05
CA ALA A 162 40.10 17.46 -56.65
C ALA A 162 40.08 18.65 -57.61
N SER A 163 40.95 19.63 -57.33
CA SER A 163 41.47 20.61 -58.29
C SER A 163 42.67 21.28 -57.64
#